data_AF-A0A015XI31-F1
#
_entry.id   AF-A0A015XI31-F1
#
_cell.length_a   1.000
_cell.length_b   1.000
_cell.length_c   1.000
_cell.angle_alpha   90.00
_cell.angle_beta   90.00
_cell.angle_gamma   90.00
#
_symmetry.space_group_name_H-M   'P 1'
#
loop_
_entity.id
_entity.type
_entity.pdbx_description
1 polymer ?
#
loop_
_entity_poly.entity_id
_entity_poly.type
_entity_poly.pdbx_seq_one_letter_code
_entity_poly.pdbx_strand_id
1 'polypeptide(L)'
;MFYYFLPWCAFVAAVISYSKYPKYRNLYYCGLFFLFFLIIYVAGFRYQVGADWYSYLDIFLGYKEAEEVSTGFISNVLKFLSCGYQVFVFVYFLLSFVLKLWLFNRLSSSFAISLLIYLGFWFLVYDLNGIRQGMSLSFTGIAFYFAYRRRLRYYLLFVLAAISFHASAICFLPFYWMVKLKVSYSYQVVVLCLVVCLAYFHISEWLLLLLGEIIGESYLTNKALSYALSDAFGTNIIFSF
;
A
#
# COMPACT_ATOMS: atom_id res chain seq x y z
N MET A 1 6.64 -15.10 12.50
CA MET A 1 5.60 -15.43 13.50
C MET A 1 5.14 -14.24 14.33
N PHE A 2 6.03 -13.39 14.87
CA PHE A 2 5.62 -12.25 15.71
C PHE A 2 4.71 -11.21 15.00
N TYR A 3 4.87 -11.00 13.70
CA TYR A 3 4.05 -10.03 12.94
C TYR A 3 2.53 -10.33 12.97
N TYR A 4 2.15 -11.61 13.04
CA TYR A 4 0.75 -12.04 13.11
C TYR A 4 0.10 -11.75 14.48
N PHE A 5 0.89 -11.38 15.49
CA PHE A 5 0.38 -10.92 16.77
C PHE A 5 -0.30 -9.54 16.66
N LEU A 6 0.14 -8.69 15.73
CA LEU A 6 -0.42 -7.34 15.56
C LEU A 6 -1.90 -7.34 15.13
N PRO A 7 -2.32 -8.14 14.12
CA PRO A 7 -3.74 -8.33 13.82
C PRO A 7 -4.55 -8.83 15.02
N TRP A 8 -4.02 -9.76 15.82
CA TRP A 8 -4.70 -10.26 17.02
C TRP A 8 -4.91 -9.16 18.06
N CYS A 9 -3.90 -8.35 18.34
CA CYS A 9 -4.03 -7.19 19.22
C CYS A 9 -5.08 -6.19 18.71
N ALA A 10 -5.11 -5.95 17.39
CA ALA A 10 -6.11 -5.08 16.78
C ALA A 10 -7.52 -5.66 16.83
N PHE A 11 -7.67 -6.98 16.69
CA PHE A 11 -8.94 -7.68 16.87
C PHE A 11 -9.46 -7.51 18.30
N VAL A 12 -8.60 -7.74 19.30
CA VAL A 12 -8.97 -7.51 20.71
C VAL A 12 -9.36 -6.06 20.95
N ALA A 13 -8.60 -5.08 20.42
CA ALA A 13 -8.96 -3.67 20.51
C ALA A 13 -10.31 -3.37 19.84
N ALA A 14 -10.60 -4.00 18.69
CA ALA A 14 -11.89 -3.87 18.02
C ALA A 14 -13.03 -4.42 18.86
N VAL A 15 -12.90 -5.62 19.43
CA VAL A 15 -13.91 -6.20 20.33
C VAL A 15 -14.17 -5.29 21.54
N ILE A 16 -13.11 -4.78 22.17
CA ILE A 16 -13.22 -3.87 23.32
C ILE A 16 -13.91 -2.55 22.89
N SER A 17 -13.64 -2.05 21.69
CA SER A 17 -14.24 -0.80 21.19
C SER A 17 -15.78 -0.87 21.08
N TYR A 18 -16.34 -2.08 20.91
CA TYR A 18 -17.80 -2.31 20.89
C TYR A 18 -18.41 -2.56 22.27
N SER A 19 -17.60 -2.67 23.32
CA SER A 19 -18.12 -2.85 24.67
C SER A 19 -18.90 -1.61 25.14
N LYS A 20 -20.12 -1.85 25.62
CA LYS A 20 -20.99 -0.81 26.20
C LYS A 20 -20.56 -0.34 27.60
N TYR A 21 -19.68 -1.08 28.27
CA TYR A 21 -19.28 -0.76 29.64
C TYR A 21 -18.14 0.28 29.67
N PRO A 22 -18.33 1.44 30.35
CA PRO A 22 -17.35 2.53 30.38
C PRO A 22 -15.99 2.14 30.94
N LYS A 23 -15.95 1.16 31.86
CA LYS A 23 -14.71 0.66 32.48
C LYS A 23 -13.67 0.15 31.49
N TYR A 24 -14.10 -0.31 30.30
CA TYR A 24 -13.18 -0.82 29.28
C TYR A 24 -12.65 0.26 28.33
N ARG A 25 -13.11 1.51 28.45
CA ARG A 25 -12.65 2.61 27.59
C ARG A 25 -11.17 2.93 27.82
N ASN A 26 -10.72 2.95 29.08
CA ASN A 26 -9.29 3.15 29.38
C ASN A 26 -8.45 1.98 28.88
N LEU A 27 -8.94 0.74 29.07
CA LEU A 27 -8.27 -0.45 28.56
C LEU A 27 -8.12 -0.42 27.04
N TYR A 28 -9.14 0.05 26.30
CA TYR A 28 -9.08 0.25 24.85
C TYR A 28 -7.95 1.21 24.44
N TYR A 29 -7.87 2.40 25.06
CA TYR A 29 -6.83 3.36 24.71
C TYR A 29 -5.43 2.90 25.12
N CYS A 30 -5.29 2.22 26.27
CA CYS A 30 -4.03 1.57 26.66
C CYS A 30 -3.62 0.50 25.65
N GLY A 31 -4.57 -0.33 25.20
CA GLY A 31 -4.35 -1.34 24.17
C GLY A 31 -3.94 -0.74 22.83
N LEU A 32 -4.58 0.35 22.40
CA LEU A 32 -4.18 1.07 21.19
C LEU A 32 -2.80 1.70 21.31
N PHE A 33 -2.46 2.30 22.46
CA PHE A 33 -1.13 2.85 22.69
C PHE A 33 -0.06 1.76 22.59
N PHE A 34 -0.28 0.62 23.25
CA PHE A 34 0.61 -0.53 23.17
C PHE A 34 0.73 -1.07 21.74
N LEU A 35 -0.40 -1.18 21.02
CA LEU A 35 -0.41 -1.60 19.63
C LEU A 35 0.40 -0.65 18.74
N PHE A 36 0.22 0.67 18.87
CA PHE A 36 1.02 1.64 18.11
C PHE A 36 2.50 1.57 18.43
N PHE A 37 2.85 1.41 19.70
CA PHE A 37 4.23 1.17 20.09
C PHE A 37 4.80 -0.07 19.37
N LEU A 38 4.08 -1.18 19.35
CA LEU A 38 4.52 -2.40 18.65
C LEU A 38 4.65 -2.19 17.14
N ILE A 39 3.70 -1.51 16.49
CA ILE A 39 3.78 -1.24 15.04
C ILE A 39 5.00 -0.39 14.73
N ILE A 40 5.23 0.69 15.49
CA ILE A 40 6.38 1.58 15.30
C ILE A 40 7.68 0.82 15.55
N TYR A 41 7.74 -0.01 16.58
CA TYR A 41 8.90 -0.85 16.84
C TYR A 41 9.19 -1.81 15.68
N VAL A 42 8.18 -2.54 15.24
CA VAL A 42 8.30 -3.60 14.23
C VAL A 42 8.64 -3.06 12.85
N ALA A 43 7.98 -1.98 12.40
CA ALA A 43 8.20 -1.44 11.04
C ALA A 43 9.20 -0.29 11.01
N GLY A 44 9.16 0.60 12.00
CA GLY A 44 10.02 1.78 12.06
C GLY A 44 11.49 1.43 12.34
N PHE A 45 11.74 0.42 13.16
CA PHE A 45 13.10 -0.01 13.54
C PHE A 45 13.50 -1.34 12.88
N ARG A 46 12.84 -1.71 11.76
CA ARG A 46 13.12 -2.96 11.05
C ARG A 46 14.57 -2.98 10.52
N TYR A 47 15.28 -4.09 10.72
CA TYR A 47 16.63 -4.30 10.21
C TYR A 47 16.67 -5.55 9.35
N GLN A 48 17.04 -5.43 8.08
CA GLN A 48 17.14 -6.54 7.12
C GLN A 48 15.85 -7.37 6.99
N VAL A 49 14.70 -6.74 7.22
CA VAL A 49 13.38 -7.35 7.09
C VAL A 49 12.69 -6.78 5.88
N GLY A 50 12.12 -7.64 5.05
CA GLY A 50 11.36 -7.27 3.86
C GLY A 50 12.14 -7.49 2.58
N ALA A 51 11.44 -7.89 1.52
CA ALA A 51 12.04 -8.09 0.19
C ALA A 51 12.72 -6.81 -0.37
N ASP A 52 12.30 -5.65 0.11
CA ASP A 52 12.70 -4.35 -0.41
C ASP A 52 13.90 -3.71 0.32
N TRP A 53 14.27 -4.20 1.50
CA TRP A 53 15.20 -3.53 2.42
C TRP A 53 16.57 -3.31 1.77
N TYR A 54 17.19 -4.36 1.22
CA TYR A 54 18.51 -4.25 0.59
C TYR A 54 18.51 -3.38 -0.66
N SER A 55 17.46 -3.49 -1.50
CA SER A 55 17.38 -2.64 -2.70
C SER A 55 17.29 -1.16 -2.35
N TYR A 56 16.65 -0.79 -1.24
CA TYR A 56 16.61 0.60 -0.81
C TYR A 56 17.88 1.03 -0.08
N LEU A 57 18.61 0.11 0.56
CA LEU A 57 19.95 0.39 1.05
C LEU A 57 20.87 0.77 -0.11
N ASP A 58 20.84 0.02 -1.22
CA ASP A 58 21.65 0.32 -2.42
C ASP A 58 21.29 1.69 -3.02
N ILE A 59 20.00 2.01 -3.09
CA ILE A 59 19.53 3.33 -3.52
C ILE A 59 20.01 4.43 -2.57
N PHE A 60 19.95 4.17 -1.26
CA PHE A 60 20.40 5.11 -0.25
C PHE A 60 21.93 5.27 -0.26
N LEU A 61 22.71 4.23 -0.57
CA LEU A 61 24.17 4.35 -0.67
C LEU A 61 24.63 4.91 -2.02
N GLY A 62 23.73 4.96 -3.02
CA GLY A 62 24.04 5.45 -4.37
C GLY A 62 24.59 4.36 -5.29
N TYR A 63 24.50 3.08 -4.91
CA TYR A 63 24.84 1.94 -5.77
C TYR A 63 23.75 1.64 -6.81
N LYS A 64 22.53 2.15 -6.60
CA LYS A 64 21.39 2.00 -7.51
C LYS A 64 20.65 3.33 -7.64
N GLU A 65 20.15 3.65 -8.83
CA GLU A 65 19.31 4.83 -9.00
C GLU A 65 17.90 4.63 -8.45
N ALA A 66 17.34 5.68 -7.86
CA ALA A 66 15.94 5.67 -7.44
C ALA A 66 15.03 5.75 -8.66
N GLU A 67 14.14 4.77 -8.85
CA GLU A 67 13.20 4.80 -9.98
C GLU A 67 12.19 5.95 -9.86
N GLU A 68 11.77 6.31 -8.64
CA GLU A 68 10.80 7.37 -8.42
C GLU A 68 11.41 8.61 -7.77
N VAL A 69 10.92 9.76 -8.25
CA VAL A 69 11.38 11.10 -7.87
C VAL A 69 11.30 11.32 -6.36
N SER A 70 10.20 10.91 -5.72
CA SER A 70 10.04 11.14 -4.27
C SER A 70 10.97 10.30 -3.41
N THR A 71 11.29 9.07 -3.83
CA THR A 71 12.26 8.21 -3.14
C THR A 71 13.65 8.84 -3.17
N GLY A 72 14.07 9.31 -4.35
CA GLY A 72 15.35 10.02 -4.53
C GLY A 72 15.41 11.32 -3.72
N PHE A 73 14.33 12.11 -3.76
CA PHE A 73 14.23 13.36 -2.99
C PHE A 73 14.39 13.13 -1.47
N ILE A 74 13.64 12.18 -0.90
CA ILE A 74 13.74 11.86 0.54
C ILE A 74 15.14 11.37 0.91
N SER A 75 15.72 10.48 0.10
CA SER A 75 17.10 10.00 0.29
C SER A 75 18.09 11.16 0.34
N ASN A 76 18.03 12.08 -0.63
CA ASN A 76 18.94 13.22 -0.71
C ASN A 76 18.78 14.20 0.46
N VAL A 77 17.55 14.48 0.88
CA VAL A 77 17.29 15.33 2.07
C VAL A 77 17.89 14.70 3.33
N LEU A 78 17.72 13.39 3.53
CA LEU A 78 18.25 12.73 4.72
C LEU A 78 19.78 12.64 4.72
N LYS A 79 20.40 12.43 3.54
CA LYS A 79 21.86 12.51 3.40
C LYS A 79 22.39 13.90 3.71
N PHE A 80 21.70 14.95 3.22
CA PHE A 80 22.05 16.33 3.52
C PHE A 80 22.01 16.61 5.03
N LEU A 81 21.07 16.00 5.75
CA LEU A 81 20.98 16.07 7.21
C LEU A 81 21.92 15.08 7.95
N SER A 82 22.85 14.42 7.25
CA SER A 82 23.77 13.41 7.80
C SER A 82 23.07 12.24 8.51
N CYS A 83 21.84 11.93 8.11
CA CYS A 83 21.08 10.80 8.65
C CYS A 83 21.46 9.49 7.93
N GLY A 84 21.46 8.39 8.67
CA GLY A 84 21.71 7.05 8.12
C GLY A 84 20.47 6.40 7.49
N TYR A 85 20.68 5.27 6.81
CA TYR A 85 19.61 4.51 6.14
C TYR A 85 18.47 4.08 7.09
N GLN A 86 18.75 3.83 8.38
CA GLN A 86 17.70 3.50 9.35
C GLN A 86 16.69 4.64 9.53
N VAL A 87 17.16 5.88 9.53
CA VAL A 87 16.28 7.06 9.59
C VAL A 87 15.46 7.15 8.31
N PHE A 88 16.02 6.79 7.15
CA PHE A 88 15.28 6.72 5.90
C PHE A 88 14.10 5.73 5.99
N VAL A 89 14.34 4.50 6.44
CA VAL A 89 13.28 3.50 6.62
C VAL A 89 12.22 3.98 7.61
N PHE A 90 12.65 4.53 8.75
CA PHE A 90 11.76 5.05 9.79
C PHE A 90 10.87 6.20 9.27
N VAL A 91 11.46 7.19 8.58
CA VAL A 91 10.73 8.33 8.00
C VAL A 91 9.71 7.85 6.97
N TYR A 92 10.09 6.92 6.11
CA TYR A 92 9.20 6.37 5.08
C TYR A 92 7.98 5.68 5.71
N PHE A 93 8.23 4.82 6.68
CA PHE A 93 7.18 4.14 7.43
C PHE A 93 6.29 5.14 8.17
N LEU A 94 6.88 6.08 8.93
CA LEU A 94 6.13 7.02 9.75
C LEU A 94 5.23 7.93 8.90
N LEU A 95 5.76 8.48 7.81
CA LEU A 95 4.97 9.31 6.89
C LEU A 95 3.79 8.52 6.32
N SER A 96 4.06 7.30 5.85
CA SER A 96 3.00 6.44 5.31
C SER A 96 1.95 6.09 6.37
N PHE A 97 2.39 5.70 7.56
CA PHE A 97 1.52 5.30 8.66
C PHE A 97 0.63 6.45 9.13
N VAL A 98 1.17 7.65 9.32
CA VAL A 98 0.40 8.84 9.73
C VAL A 98 -0.70 9.18 8.72
N LEU A 99 -0.40 9.11 7.42
CA LEU A 99 -1.41 9.33 6.36
C LEU A 99 -2.54 8.30 6.43
N LYS A 100 -2.23 7.03 6.69
CA LYS A 100 -3.24 5.97 6.87
C LYS A 100 -4.08 6.22 8.11
N LEU A 101 -3.49 6.59 9.25
CA LEU A 101 -4.23 6.91 10.47
C LEU A 101 -5.20 8.08 10.25
N TRP A 102 -4.76 9.12 9.53
CA TRP A 102 -5.63 10.22 9.13
C TRP A 102 -6.80 9.72 8.28
N LEU A 103 -6.53 8.85 7.30
CA LEU A 103 -7.54 8.30 6.41
C LEU A 103 -8.58 7.46 7.16
N PHE A 104 -8.13 6.56 8.04
CA PHE A 104 -8.99 5.66 8.81
C PHE A 104 -9.97 6.45 9.67
N ASN A 105 -9.50 7.53 10.31
CA ASN A 105 -10.37 8.43 11.08
C ASN A 105 -11.40 9.21 10.25
N ARG A 106 -11.23 9.31 8.93
CA ARG A 106 -12.12 10.09 8.06
C ARG A 106 -13.11 9.25 7.26
N LEU A 107 -12.73 8.02 6.91
CA LEU A 107 -13.53 7.14 6.06
C LEU A 107 -14.22 6.00 6.81
N SER A 108 -13.66 5.56 7.94
CA SER A 108 -14.20 4.40 8.66
C SER A 108 -15.19 4.79 9.74
N SER A 109 -16.21 3.97 9.92
CA SER A 109 -17.11 4.03 11.09
C SER A 109 -16.44 3.50 12.36
N SER A 110 -15.42 2.65 12.23
CA SER A 110 -14.67 2.09 13.35
C SER A 110 -13.17 2.09 13.07
N PHE A 111 -12.44 2.89 13.85
CA PHE A 111 -11.00 3.01 13.74
C PHE A 111 -10.28 1.68 14.05
N ALA A 112 -10.76 0.93 15.05
CA ALA A 112 -10.17 -0.35 15.43
C ALA A 112 -10.34 -1.43 14.34
N ILE A 113 -11.50 -1.44 13.65
CA ILE A 113 -11.69 -2.33 12.49
C ILE A 113 -10.74 -1.94 11.35
N SER A 114 -10.54 -0.64 11.10
CA SER A 114 -9.56 -0.21 10.09
C SER A 114 -8.15 -0.66 10.41
N LEU A 115 -7.75 -0.56 11.69
CA LEU A 115 -6.45 -1.08 12.13
C LEU A 115 -6.34 -2.59 11.97
N LEU A 116 -7.41 -3.35 12.25
CA LEU A 116 -7.42 -4.80 12.04
C LEU A 116 -7.18 -5.16 10.57
N ILE A 117 -7.93 -4.55 9.64
CA ILE A 117 -7.77 -4.79 8.20
C ILE A 117 -6.38 -4.37 7.72
N TYR A 118 -5.92 -3.19 8.18
CA TYR A 118 -4.60 -2.68 7.86
C TYR A 118 -3.50 -3.65 8.31
N LEU A 119 -3.54 -4.14 9.55
CA LEU A 119 -2.51 -5.01 10.09
C LEU A 119 -2.57 -6.44 9.54
N GLY A 120 -3.78 -6.91 9.22
CA GLY A 120 -3.99 -8.25 8.66
C GLY A 120 -3.43 -8.42 7.25
N PHE A 121 -3.46 -7.35 6.44
CA PHE A 121 -3.10 -7.43 5.02
C PHE A 121 -2.07 -6.37 4.62
N TRP A 122 -2.47 -5.11 4.67
CA TRP A 122 -1.71 -4.01 4.08
C TRP A 122 -0.34 -3.83 4.73
N PHE A 123 -0.27 -3.83 6.07
CA PHE A 123 0.97 -3.61 6.82
C PHE A 123 2.06 -4.61 6.44
N LEU A 124 1.72 -5.90 6.43
CA LEU A 124 2.69 -6.95 6.14
C LEU A 124 3.18 -6.90 4.69
N VAL A 125 2.28 -6.66 3.75
CA VAL A 125 2.61 -6.67 2.33
C VAL A 125 3.33 -5.40 1.90
N TYR A 126 2.84 -4.23 2.29
CA TYR A 126 3.30 -2.97 1.70
C TYR A 126 4.11 -2.08 2.64
N ASP A 127 3.96 -2.20 3.96
CA ASP A 127 4.79 -1.41 4.88
C ASP A 127 6.04 -2.16 5.33
N LEU A 128 6.04 -3.49 5.26
CA LEU A 128 7.21 -4.32 5.55
C LEU A 128 7.92 -4.88 4.31
N ASN A 129 7.29 -4.98 3.15
CA ASN A 129 7.91 -5.58 1.96
C ASN A 129 7.93 -4.67 0.72
N GLY A 130 7.25 -3.52 0.74
CA GLY A 130 7.16 -2.64 -0.42
C GLY A 130 6.86 -1.19 -0.05
N ILE A 131 7.74 -0.54 0.70
CA ILE A 131 7.46 0.77 1.33
C ILE A 131 6.98 1.83 0.32
N ARG A 132 7.50 1.83 -0.91
CA ARG A 132 7.03 2.71 -2.01
C ARG A 132 5.55 2.51 -2.33
N GLN A 133 5.13 1.26 -2.46
CA GLN A 133 3.74 0.89 -2.71
C GLN A 133 2.89 1.25 -1.48
N GLY A 134 3.39 1.00 -0.26
CA GLY A 134 2.70 1.37 0.98
C GLY A 134 2.41 2.88 1.08
N MET A 135 3.40 3.71 0.74
CA MET A 135 3.25 5.17 0.69
C MET A 135 2.31 5.61 -0.42
N SER A 136 2.47 5.06 -1.63
CA SER A 136 1.60 5.36 -2.77
C SER A 136 0.13 5.02 -2.47
N LEU A 137 -0.15 3.84 -1.90
CA LEU A 137 -1.49 3.45 -1.48
C LEU A 137 -2.07 4.38 -0.40
N SER A 138 -1.22 4.96 0.47
CA SER A 138 -1.66 5.93 1.48
C SER A 138 -2.17 7.22 0.82
N PHE A 139 -1.43 7.75 -0.15
CA PHE A 139 -1.87 8.89 -0.96
C PHE A 139 -3.10 8.56 -1.81
N THR A 140 -3.15 7.38 -2.45
CA THR A 140 -4.30 6.91 -3.22
C THR A 140 -5.56 6.83 -2.36
N GLY A 141 -5.45 6.34 -1.12
CA GLY A 141 -6.58 6.32 -0.18
C GLY A 141 -7.10 7.72 0.16
N ILE A 142 -6.19 8.69 0.37
CA ILE A 142 -6.58 10.09 0.58
C ILE A 142 -7.19 10.71 -0.69
N ALA A 143 -6.64 10.39 -1.86
CA ALA A 143 -7.26 10.75 -3.14
C ALA A 143 -8.70 10.22 -3.20
N PHE A 144 -8.93 8.94 -2.89
CA PHE A 144 -10.27 8.36 -2.84
C PHE A 144 -11.22 9.14 -1.89
N TYR A 145 -10.75 9.55 -0.70
CA TYR A 145 -11.53 10.42 0.19
C TYR A 145 -12.00 11.71 -0.50
N PHE A 146 -11.11 12.37 -1.27
CA PHE A 146 -11.47 13.58 -2.02
C PHE A 146 -12.35 13.29 -3.25
N ALA A 147 -12.18 12.14 -3.91
CA ALA A 147 -13.07 11.70 -4.98
C ALA A 147 -14.50 11.49 -4.47
N TYR A 148 -14.66 10.81 -3.33
CA TYR A 148 -15.94 10.61 -2.67
C TYR A 148 -16.63 11.93 -2.30
N ARG A 149 -15.83 12.91 -1.84
CA ARG A 149 -16.27 14.28 -1.54
C ARG A 149 -16.42 15.19 -2.78
N ARG A 150 -16.21 14.67 -4.00
CA ARG A 150 -16.31 15.41 -5.27
C ARG A 150 -15.40 16.65 -5.34
N ARG A 151 -14.18 16.55 -4.81
CA ARG A 151 -13.17 17.61 -4.86
C ARG A 151 -12.03 17.26 -5.81
N LEU A 152 -12.24 17.50 -7.11
CA LEU A 152 -11.31 17.14 -8.19
C LEU A 152 -9.88 17.66 -7.96
N ARG A 153 -9.72 18.93 -7.56
CA ARG A 153 -8.39 19.53 -7.37
C ARG A 153 -7.53 18.76 -6.36
N TYR A 154 -8.11 18.36 -5.24
CA TYR A 154 -7.40 17.62 -4.20
C TYR A 154 -7.23 16.17 -4.61
N TYR A 155 -8.22 15.59 -5.27
CA TYR A 155 -8.07 14.26 -5.85
C TYR A 155 -6.84 14.18 -6.76
N LEU A 156 -6.74 15.08 -7.75
CA LEU A 156 -5.62 15.09 -8.70
C LEU A 156 -4.29 15.33 -7.99
N LEU A 157 -4.24 16.27 -7.02
CA LEU A 157 -3.03 16.51 -6.23
C LEU A 157 -2.54 15.24 -5.53
N PHE A 158 -3.45 14.51 -4.87
CA PHE A 158 -3.09 13.30 -4.12
C PHE A 158 -2.79 12.11 -5.04
N VAL A 159 -3.42 12.00 -6.21
CA VAL A 159 -3.05 10.98 -7.22
C VAL A 159 -1.66 11.27 -7.80
N LEU A 160 -1.35 12.54 -8.13
CA LEU A 160 -0.02 12.91 -8.60
C LEU A 160 1.06 12.63 -7.54
N ALA A 161 0.77 12.91 -6.27
CA ALA A 161 1.64 12.52 -5.17
C ALA A 161 1.78 10.99 -5.07
N ALA A 162 0.70 10.21 -5.25
CA ALA A 162 0.79 8.75 -5.26
C ALA A 162 1.69 8.23 -6.40
N ILE A 163 1.59 8.83 -7.60
CA ILE A 163 2.40 8.52 -8.78
C ILE A 163 3.88 8.79 -8.53
N SER A 164 4.21 9.88 -7.83
CA SER A 164 5.61 10.23 -7.53
C SER A 164 6.31 9.26 -6.58
N PHE A 165 5.54 8.41 -5.88
CA PHE A 165 6.06 7.31 -5.06
C PHE A 165 5.97 5.94 -5.74
N HIS A 166 5.00 5.75 -6.65
CA HIS A 166 4.88 4.52 -7.42
C HIS A 166 4.05 4.75 -8.70
N ALA A 167 4.65 4.51 -9.86
CA ALA A 167 4.07 4.88 -11.16
C ALA A 167 2.70 4.24 -11.45
N SER A 168 2.44 3.01 -10.96
CA SER A 168 1.17 2.31 -11.19
C SER A 168 -0.05 3.03 -10.58
N ALA A 169 0.16 3.99 -9.67
CA ALA A 169 -0.92 4.83 -9.16
C ALA A 169 -1.62 5.65 -10.25
N ILE A 170 -1.02 5.77 -11.44
CA ILE A 170 -1.65 6.40 -12.61
C ILE A 170 -2.99 5.74 -12.98
N CYS A 171 -3.13 4.43 -12.74
CA CYS A 171 -4.37 3.69 -12.97
C CYS A 171 -5.54 4.24 -12.16
N PHE A 172 -5.28 4.96 -11.07
CA PHE A 172 -6.34 5.58 -10.28
C PHE A 172 -6.88 6.85 -10.93
N LEU A 173 -6.19 7.57 -11.81
CA LEU A 173 -6.69 8.82 -12.43
C LEU A 173 -8.18 8.77 -12.87
N PRO A 174 -8.65 7.78 -13.65
CA PRO A 174 -10.05 7.73 -14.10
C PRO A 174 -11.07 7.47 -12.97
N PHE A 175 -10.64 6.99 -11.80
CA PHE A 175 -11.56 6.57 -10.74
C PHE A 175 -12.39 7.72 -10.15
N TYR A 176 -11.94 8.98 -10.26
CA TYR A 176 -12.71 10.13 -9.79
C TYR A 176 -14.15 10.17 -10.34
N TRP A 177 -14.28 9.83 -11.62
CA TRP A 177 -15.58 9.81 -12.30
C TRP A 177 -16.35 8.52 -12.02
N MET A 178 -15.68 7.48 -11.54
CA MET A 178 -16.27 6.17 -11.25
C MET A 178 -16.81 6.01 -9.83
N VAL A 179 -16.31 6.78 -8.85
CA VAL A 179 -16.62 6.60 -7.40
C VAL A 179 -18.12 6.58 -7.06
N LYS A 180 -18.98 7.24 -7.85
CA LYS A 180 -20.44 7.28 -7.60
C LYS A 180 -21.26 6.64 -8.72
N LEU A 181 -20.63 5.86 -9.60
CA LEU A 181 -21.37 5.08 -10.59
C LEU A 181 -22.22 4.03 -9.85
N LYS A 182 -23.52 4.06 -10.12
CA LYS A 182 -24.41 2.99 -9.66
C LYS A 182 -24.28 1.82 -10.63
N VAL A 183 -23.75 0.72 -10.13
CA VAL A 183 -23.50 -0.49 -10.91
C VAL A 183 -24.44 -1.58 -10.40
N SER A 184 -25.19 -2.21 -11.30
CA SER A 184 -26.14 -3.28 -10.92
C SER A 184 -25.39 -4.51 -10.37
N TYR A 185 -26.03 -5.26 -9.47
CA TYR A 185 -25.45 -6.49 -8.92
C TYR A 185 -25.04 -7.48 -10.02
N SER A 186 -25.90 -7.68 -11.02
CA SER A 186 -25.60 -8.54 -12.16
C SER A 186 -24.34 -8.12 -12.91
N TYR A 187 -24.13 -6.81 -13.11
CA TYR A 187 -22.91 -6.32 -13.74
C TYR A 187 -21.67 -6.59 -12.87
N GLN A 188 -21.76 -6.39 -11.56
CA GLN A 188 -20.66 -6.70 -10.63
C GLN A 188 -20.27 -8.19 -10.71
N VAL A 189 -21.26 -9.08 -10.73
CA VAL A 189 -21.03 -10.53 -10.88
C VAL A 189 -20.41 -10.86 -12.23
N VAL A 190 -20.92 -10.30 -13.32
CA VAL A 190 -20.37 -10.53 -14.67
C VAL A 190 -18.92 -10.07 -14.76
N VAL A 191 -18.59 -8.89 -14.25
CA VAL A 191 -17.20 -8.39 -14.22
C VAL A 191 -16.32 -9.28 -13.37
N LEU A 192 -16.79 -9.72 -12.19
CA LEU A 192 -16.03 -10.64 -11.34
C LEU A 192 -15.75 -11.97 -12.06
N CYS A 193 -16.78 -12.58 -12.67
CA CYS A 193 -16.61 -13.80 -13.45
C CYS A 193 -15.65 -13.60 -14.62
N LEU A 194 -15.74 -12.47 -15.33
CA LEU A 194 -14.83 -12.15 -16.42
C LEU A 194 -13.38 -12.05 -15.92
N VAL A 195 -13.13 -11.34 -14.81
CA VAL A 195 -11.79 -11.22 -14.23
C VAL A 195 -11.24 -12.59 -13.80
N VAL A 196 -12.07 -13.43 -13.16
CA VAL A 196 -11.67 -14.79 -12.76
C VAL A 196 -11.37 -15.66 -13.99
N CYS A 197 -12.17 -15.58 -15.05
CA CYS A 197 -11.91 -16.30 -16.30
C CYS A 197 -10.61 -15.81 -16.96
N LEU A 198 -10.40 -14.50 -17.06
CA LEU A 198 -9.16 -13.92 -17.61
C LEU A 198 -7.93 -14.41 -16.85
N ALA A 199 -8.02 -14.49 -15.52
CA ALA A 199 -6.96 -15.02 -14.67
C ALA A 199 -6.75 -16.52 -14.87
N TYR A 200 -7.82 -17.32 -14.86
CA TYR A 200 -7.76 -18.78 -15.02
C TYR A 200 -7.17 -19.21 -16.37
N PHE A 201 -7.51 -18.49 -17.44
CA PHE A 201 -7.02 -18.77 -18.79
C PHE A 201 -5.70 -18.06 -19.12
N HIS A 202 -5.03 -17.43 -18.14
CA HIS A 202 -3.77 -16.70 -18.33
C HIS A 202 -3.81 -15.66 -19.47
N ILE A 203 -4.99 -15.10 -19.76
CA ILE A 203 -5.21 -14.20 -20.90
C ILE A 203 -4.38 -12.92 -20.75
N SER A 204 -4.13 -12.47 -19.51
CA SER A 204 -3.27 -11.32 -19.24
C SER A 204 -1.83 -11.53 -19.71
N GLU A 205 -1.28 -12.73 -19.55
CA GLU A 205 0.09 -13.04 -19.99
C GLU A 205 0.19 -12.96 -21.52
N TRP A 206 -0.76 -13.61 -22.21
CA TRP A 206 -0.85 -13.58 -23.67
C TRP A 206 -0.97 -12.15 -24.22
N LEU A 207 -1.83 -11.32 -23.60
CA LEU A 207 -1.98 -9.92 -23.99
C LEU A 207 -0.69 -9.11 -23.79
N LEU A 208 0.05 -9.34 -22.70
CA LEU A 208 1.31 -8.63 -22.44
C LEU A 208 2.41 -9.04 -23.42
N LEU A 209 2.46 -10.32 -23.82
CA LEU A 209 3.38 -10.80 -24.86
C LEU A 209 3.07 -10.15 -26.21
N LEU A 210 1.81 -10.15 -26.62
CA LEU A 210 1.37 -9.51 -27.86
C LEU A 210 1.69 -8.01 -27.87
N LEU A 211 1.42 -7.31 -26.75
CA LEU A 211 1.76 -5.90 -26.62
C LEU A 211 3.27 -5.68 -26.72
N GLY A 212 4.08 -6.59 -26.18
CA GLY A 212 5.53 -6.51 -26.29
C GLY A 212 6.05 -6.67 -27.71
N GLU A 213 5.44 -7.56 -28.49
CA GLU A 213 5.76 -7.70 -29.91
C GLU A 213 5.39 -6.45 -30.72
N ILE A 214 4.25 -5.81 -30.41
CA ILE A 214 3.77 -4.62 -31.13
C ILE A 214 4.58 -3.36 -30.77
N ILE A 215 4.87 -3.16 -29.48
CA ILE A 215 5.51 -1.95 -28.96
C ILE A 215 7.04 -2.02 -29.11
N GLY A 216 7.60 -3.23 -29.15
CA GLY A 216 9.05 -3.47 -29.17
C GLY A 216 9.72 -3.24 -27.81
N GLU A 217 11.06 -3.18 -27.83
CA GLU A 217 11.85 -3.01 -26.60
C GLU A 217 11.65 -1.62 -26.00
N SER A 218 10.95 -1.59 -24.86
CA SER A 218 10.82 -0.41 -24.02
C SER A 218 10.94 -0.82 -22.55
N TYR A 219 11.27 0.12 -21.66
CA TYR A 219 11.31 -0.16 -20.22
C TYR A 219 9.98 -0.75 -19.71
N LEU A 220 8.84 -0.22 -20.20
CA LEU A 220 7.51 -0.72 -19.83
C LEU A 220 7.28 -2.13 -20.35
N THR A 221 7.68 -2.42 -21.58
CA THR A 221 7.59 -3.75 -22.18
C THR A 221 8.42 -4.76 -21.39
N ASN A 222 9.69 -4.44 -21.12
CA ASN A 222 10.61 -5.31 -20.40
C ASN A 222 10.14 -5.58 -18.97
N LYS A 223 9.60 -4.56 -18.29
CA LYS A 223 9.01 -4.71 -16.96
C LYS A 223 7.75 -5.56 -16.99
N ALA A 224 6.85 -5.32 -17.94
CA ALA A 224 5.65 -6.13 -18.13
C ALA A 224 5.97 -7.61 -18.41
N LEU A 225 6.90 -7.88 -19.33
CA LEU A 225 7.37 -9.22 -19.66
C LEU A 225 8.06 -9.91 -18.47
N SER A 226 8.83 -9.16 -17.67
CA SER A 226 9.45 -9.72 -16.46
C SER A 226 8.44 -10.18 -15.42
N TYR A 227 7.26 -9.54 -15.33
CA TYR A 227 6.18 -9.99 -14.47
C TYR A 227 5.40 -11.17 -15.07
N ALA A 228 5.22 -11.16 -16.39
CA ALA A 228 4.48 -12.19 -17.12
C ALA A 228 5.24 -13.54 -17.16
N LEU A 229 6.54 -13.51 -17.42
CA LEU A 229 7.37 -14.69 -17.66
C LEU A 229 8.07 -15.23 -16.40
N SER A 230 7.92 -14.57 -15.26
CA SER A 230 8.57 -14.99 -14.02
C SER A 230 7.66 -15.93 -13.23
N ASP A 231 8.11 -17.17 -13.05
CA ASP A 231 7.46 -18.15 -12.17
C ASP A 231 7.29 -17.65 -10.72
N ALA A 232 8.17 -16.76 -10.27
CA ALA A 232 8.11 -16.15 -8.93
C ALA A 232 6.96 -15.14 -8.78
N PHE A 233 6.53 -14.49 -9.86
CA PHE A 233 5.42 -13.53 -9.84
C PHE A 233 4.09 -14.17 -10.26
N GLY A 234 4.09 -15.11 -11.22
CA GLY A 234 2.90 -15.75 -11.77
C GLY A 234 2.22 -16.77 -10.83
N THR A 235 2.98 -17.51 -10.03
CA THR A 235 2.43 -18.51 -9.08
C THR A 235 1.77 -17.91 -7.85
N ASN A 236 2.01 -16.62 -7.58
CA ASN A 236 1.61 -15.97 -6.33
C ASN A 236 0.23 -15.29 -6.38
N ILE A 237 -0.47 -15.19 -7.50
CA ILE A 237 -1.74 -14.43 -7.55
C ILE A 237 -2.83 -15.08 -6.66
N ILE A 238 -2.85 -16.40 -6.54
CA ILE A 238 -3.84 -17.12 -5.72
C ILE A 238 -3.41 -17.24 -4.25
N PHE A 239 -2.10 -17.29 -3.98
CA PHE A 239 -1.53 -17.48 -2.63
C PHE A 239 -0.98 -16.19 -1.98
N SER A 240 -1.13 -15.03 -2.63
CA SER A 240 -0.81 -13.71 -2.05
C SER A 240 -1.94 -13.13 -1.18
N PHE A 241 -2.89 -13.98 -0.77
CA PHE A 241 -3.98 -13.67 0.16
C PHE A 241 -3.82 -14.42 1.47
#